data_AF-A0A9J7EPG0-F1
#
_entry.id   AF-A0A9J7EPG0-F1
#
_cell.length_a   1.000
_cell.length_b   1.000
_cell.length_c   1.000
_cell.angle_alpha   90.00
_cell.angle_beta   90.00
_cell.angle_gamma   90.00
#
_symmetry.space_group_name_H-M   'P 1'
#
loop_
_entity.id
_entity.type
_entity.pdbx_description
1 polymer ?
#
loop_
_entity_poly.entity_id
_entity_poly.type
_entity_poly.pdbx_seq_one_letter_code
_entity_poly.pdbx_strand_id
1 'polypeptide(L)'
;MGEATGSAVVLNTLLETDHYEGLIKELTCTKCNTYMRPPIHLCVDGHSLCGRCYEKSFECHVCKKEFSQTRSSALESLANKVLFPCINAGCPKHAVLSQLDKHYAHCQFRIINCFMARVYGKCYC
;
A
#
# COMPACT_ATOMS: atom_id res chain seq x y z
N MET A 1 -46.73 4.76 2.57
CA MET A 1 -45.65 4.04 1.85
C MET A 1 -44.58 5.08 1.52
N GLY A 2 -43.40 4.97 2.14
CA GLY A 2 -42.29 5.88 1.89
C GLY A 2 -41.30 5.88 3.05
N GLU A 3 -40.01 5.75 2.71
CA GLU A 3 -38.81 5.93 3.55
C GLU A 3 -38.32 4.76 4.40
N ALA A 4 -37.57 3.85 3.74
CA ALA A 4 -36.59 2.95 4.37
C ALA A 4 -35.46 2.56 3.39
N THR A 5 -34.87 3.52 2.65
CA THR A 5 -33.89 3.23 1.57
C THR A 5 -32.60 4.06 1.61
N GLY A 6 -32.23 4.61 2.78
CA GLY A 6 -30.98 5.38 2.94
C GLY A 6 -29.87 4.62 3.68
N SER A 7 -30.22 3.92 4.76
CA SER A 7 -29.21 3.38 5.70
C SER A 7 -28.53 2.09 5.22
N ALA A 8 -29.22 1.25 4.45
CA ALA A 8 -28.69 -0.03 3.99
C ALA A 8 -27.65 0.13 2.87
N VAL A 9 -27.79 1.13 1.99
CA VAL A 9 -26.85 1.38 0.90
C VAL A 9 -25.51 1.88 1.46
N VAL A 10 -25.56 2.80 2.42
CA VAL A 10 -24.36 3.35 3.08
C VAL A 10 -23.58 2.25 3.81
N LEU A 11 -24.25 1.37 4.55
CA LEU A 11 -23.59 0.26 5.26
C LEU A 11 -22.92 -0.73 4.30
N ASN A 12 -23.53 -1.05 3.16
CA ASN A 12 -22.90 -1.93 2.16
C ASN A 12 -21.62 -1.28 1.59
N THR A 13 -21.68 0.01 1.22
CA THR A 13 -20.50 0.72 0.72
C THR A 13 -19.39 0.87 1.78
N LEU A 14 -19.74 1.05 3.05
CA LEU A 14 -18.77 1.13 4.15
C LEU A 14 -18.10 -0.21 4.45
N LEU A 15 -18.90 -1.30 4.49
CA LEU A 15 -18.38 -2.67 4.65
C LEU A 15 -17.41 -3.03 3.52
N GLU A 16 -17.68 -2.57 2.29
CA GLU A 16 -16.78 -2.73 1.16
C GLU A 16 -15.46 -1.95 1.35
N THR A 17 -15.51 -0.72 1.89
CA THR A 17 -14.31 0.09 2.10
C THR A 17 -13.44 -0.42 3.26
N ASP A 18 -14.01 -0.77 4.41
CA ASP A 18 -13.23 -1.24 5.56
C ASP A 18 -12.51 -2.56 5.26
N HIS A 19 -13.18 -3.46 4.54
CA HIS A 19 -12.58 -4.71 4.09
C HIS A 19 -11.45 -4.47 3.09
N TYR A 20 -11.63 -3.51 2.17
CA TYR A 20 -10.63 -3.16 1.17
C TYR A 20 -9.36 -2.56 1.79
N GLU A 21 -9.52 -1.65 2.74
CA GLU A 21 -8.42 -1.06 3.49
C GLU A 21 -7.63 -2.13 4.27
N GLY A 22 -8.33 -3.12 4.83
CA GLY A 22 -7.72 -4.29 5.44
C GLY A 22 -6.83 -5.07 4.46
N LEU A 23 -7.32 -5.32 3.24
CA LEU A 23 -6.53 -6.00 2.21
C LEU A 23 -5.29 -5.22 1.79
N ILE A 24 -5.40 -3.90 1.64
CA ILE A 24 -4.26 -3.03 1.31
C ILE A 24 -3.22 -3.09 2.44
N LYS A 25 -3.67 -3.09 3.70
CA LYS A 25 -2.79 -3.16 4.87
C LYS A 25 -1.99 -4.46 4.91
N GLU A 26 -2.62 -5.60 4.62
CA GLU A 26 -1.94 -6.90 4.53
C GLU A 26 -0.92 -6.95 3.36
N LEU A 27 -1.20 -6.20 2.28
CA LEU A 27 -0.30 -6.03 1.15
C LEU A 27 0.69 -4.86 1.32
N THR A 28 0.84 -4.32 2.53
CA THR A 28 1.78 -3.26 2.85
C THR A 28 2.90 -3.80 3.74
N CYS A 29 4.14 -3.54 3.37
CA CYS A 29 5.28 -4.02 4.16
C CYS A 29 5.40 -3.25 5.48
N THR A 30 5.34 -3.97 6.59
CA THR A 30 5.45 -3.42 7.96
C THR A 30 6.81 -2.79 8.26
N LYS A 31 7.87 -3.15 7.53
CA LYS A 31 9.20 -2.53 7.71
C LYS A 31 9.32 -1.20 6.99
N CYS A 32 9.08 -1.18 5.68
CA CYS A 32 9.33 0.01 4.86
C CYS A 32 8.07 0.85 4.61
N ASN A 33 6.91 0.42 5.10
CA ASN A 33 5.62 1.08 4.91
C ASN A 33 5.30 1.36 3.43
N THR A 34 5.71 0.46 2.54
CA THR A 34 5.41 0.54 1.11
C THR A 34 4.61 -0.67 0.68
N TYR A 35 3.72 -0.48 -0.30
CA TYR A 35 3.01 -1.59 -0.94
C TYR A 35 3.98 -2.66 -1.44
N MET A 36 3.70 -3.90 -1.08
CA MET A 36 4.50 -5.05 -1.45
C MET A 36 4.41 -5.28 -2.96
N ARG A 37 5.54 -5.62 -3.55
CA ARG A 37 5.67 -5.95 -4.98
C ARG A 37 6.30 -7.33 -5.10
N PRO A 38 5.94 -8.10 -6.14
CA PRO A 38 6.71 -9.29 -6.49
C PRO A 38 8.19 -8.93 -6.69
N PRO A 39 9.14 -9.73 -6.17
CA PRO A 39 8.92 -10.95 -5.38
C PRO A 39 8.55 -10.68 -3.91
N ILE A 40 7.57 -11.44 -3.38
CA ILE A 40 7.16 -11.40 -1.96
C ILE A 40 7.68 -12.66 -1.26
N HIS A 41 8.55 -12.46 -0.28
CA HIS A 41 9.21 -13.52 0.48
C HIS A 41 8.46 -13.82 1.78
N LEU A 42 8.64 -15.03 2.32
CA LEU A 42 8.07 -15.43 3.60
C LEU A 42 9.19 -15.78 4.59
N CYS A 43 8.96 -15.56 5.88
CA CYS A 43 9.77 -16.22 6.90
C CYS A 43 9.31 -17.66 7.13
N VAL A 44 10.08 -18.43 7.91
CA VAL A 44 9.73 -19.82 8.28
C VAL A 44 8.40 -19.94 9.03
N ASP A 45 7.95 -18.87 9.70
CA ASP A 45 6.64 -18.78 10.37
C ASP A 45 5.53 -18.22 9.48
N GLY A 46 5.83 -17.85 8.23
CA GLY A 46 4.82 -17.40 7.26
C GLY A 46 4.56 -15.89 7.20
N HIS A 47 5.32 -15.05 7.90
CA HIS A 47 5.21 -13.58 7.74
C HIS A 47 5.75 -13.13 6.39
N SER A 48 5.02 -12.24 5.71
CA SER A 48 5.37 -11.71 4.40
C SER A 48 6.33 -10.51 4.47
N LEU A 49 7.28 -10.48 3.53
CA LEU A 49 8.24 -9.40 3.35
C LEU A 49 8.37 -9.03 1.87
N CYS A 50 8.56 -7.74 1.60
CA CYS A 50 8.87 -7.28 0.25
C CYS A 50 10.33 -7.56 -0.11
N GLY A 51 10.63 -7.75 -1.40
CA GLY A 51 11.99 -8.00 -1.89
C GLY A 51 13.03 -7.00 -1.39
N ARG A 52 12.70 -5.70 -1.34
CA ARG A 52 13.62 -4.66 -0.84
C ARG A 52 14.03 -4.84 0.62
N CYS A 53 13.13 -5.36 1.46
CA CYS A 53 13.46 -5.61 2.87
C CYS A 53 14.19 -6.93 3.04
N TYR A 54 13.84 -7.94 2.22
CA TYR A 54 14.54 -9.21 2.18
C TYR A 54 16.03 -9.03 1.84
N GLU A 55 16.38 -8.18 0.88
CA GLU A 55 17.80 -7.92 0.52
C GLU A 55 18.59 -7.16 1.60
N LYS A 56 17.89 -6.40 2.46
CA LYS A 56 18.52 -5.54 3.48
C LYS A 56 18.60 -6.18 4.86
N SER A 57 18.03 -7.38 5.02
CA SER A 57 17.95 -8.04 6.31
C SER A 57 18.16 -9.53 6.19
N PHE A 58 18.52 -10.17 7.30
CA PHE A 58 18.72 -11.62 7.37
C PHE A 58 17.65 -12.32 8.21
N GLU A 59 16.79 -11.53 8.89
CA GLU A 59 15.77 -12.03 9.81
C GLU A 59 14.43 -11.28 9.67
N CYS A 60 13.36 -12.00 9.96
CA CYS A 60 12.00 -11.47 9.97
C CYS A 60 11.83 -10.38 11.02
N HIS A 61 11.23 -9.28 10.62
CA HIS A 61 11.07 -8.12 11.50
C HIS A 61 9.98 -8.28 12.55
N VAL A 62 9.08 -9.24 12.33
CA VAL A 62 7.97 -9.55 13.24
C VAL A 62 8.40 -10.61 14.25
N CYS A 63 8.96 -11.73 13.78
CA CYS A 63 9.28 -12.88 14.64
C CYS A 63 10.79 -13.14 14.85
N LYS A 64 11.69 -12.39 14.22
CA LYS A 64 13.16 -12.52 14.32
C LYS A 64 13.73 -13.88 13.86
N LYS A 65 12.93 -14.66 13.14
CA LYS A 65 13.35 -15.94 12.54
C LYS A 65 13.91 -15.74 11.13
N GLU A 66 14.65 -16.73 10.66
CA GLU A 66 15.20 -16.76 9.31
C GLU A 66 14.13 -16.72 8.22
N PHE A 67 14.55 -16.32 7.02
CA PHE A 67 13.68 -16.33 5.86
C PHE A 67 13.59 -17.71 5.22
N SER A 68 12.40 -18.04 4.73
CA SER A 68 12.22 -19.19 3.87
C SER A 68 12.81 -18.91 2.49
N GLN A 69 13.30 -19.94 1.81
CA GLN A 69 13.71 -19.85 0.40
C GLN A 69 12.50 -19.75 -0.55
N THR A 70 11.28 -19.90 -0.03
CA THR A 70 10.04 -19.86 -0.80
C THR A 70 9.45 -18.44 -0.88
N ARG A 71 8.83 -18.15 -2.02
CA ARG A 71 8.05 -16.93 -2.27
C ARG A 71 6.56 -17.22 -2.26
N SER A 72 5.75 -16.21 -1.96
CA SER A 72 4.29 -16.35 -1.94
C SER A 72 3.67 -15.90 -3.27
N SER A 73 3.53 -16.82 -4.22
CA SER A 73 2.89 -16.54 -5.52
C SER A 73 1.43 -16.06 -5.38
N ALA A 74 0.75 -16.45 -4.29
CA ALA A 74 -0.60 -15.99 -3.98
C ALA A 74 -0.62 -14.49 -3.65
N LEU A 75 0.25 -14.05 -2.72
CA LEU A 75 0.38 -12.63 -2.39
C LEU A 75 0.86 -11.80 -3.58
N GLU A 76 1.77 -12.34 -4.39
CA GLU A 76 2.22 -11.70 -5.62
C GLU A 76 1.08 -11.53 -6.62
N SER A 77 0.21 -12.55 -6.77
CA SER A 77 -0.97 -12.47 -7.63
C SER A 77 -1.98 -11.45 -7.12
N LEU A 78 -2.19 -11.36 -5.81
CA LEU A 78 -3.06 -10.35 -5.19
C LEU A 78 -2.51 -8.94 -5.38
N ALA A 79 -1.21 -8.74 -5.12
CA ALA A 79 -0.55 -7.44 -5.31
C ALA A 79 -0.64 -6.91 -6.74
N ASN A 80 -0.77 -7.79 -7.75
CA ASN A 80 -0.96 -7.37 -9.14
C ASN A 80 -2.42 -7.05 -9.51
N LYS A 81 -3.39 -7.53 -8.73
CA LYS A 81 -4.84 -7.36 -9.02
C LYS A 81 -5.49 -6.27 -8.19
N VAL A 82 -4.98 -5.99 -6.99
CA VAL A 82 -5.51 -4.96 -6.09
C VAL A 82 -5.18 -3.56 -6.63
N LEU A 83 -6.11 -2.64 -6.46
CA LEU A 83 -5.96 -1.22 -6.80
C LEU A 83 -5.52 -0.47 -5.55
N PHE A 84 -4.27 -0.06 -5.51
CA PHE A 84 -3.74 0.65 -4.36
C PHE A 84 -4.10 2.13 -4.43
N PRO A 85 -4.45 2.75 -3.29
CA PRO A 85 -4.61 4.18 -3.21
C PRO A 85 -3.26 4.88 -3.41
N CYS A 86 -3.29 6.06 -4.00
CA CYS A 86 -2.12 6.92 -4.07
C CYS A 86 -1.63 7.32 -2.68
N ILE A 87 -0.32 7.23 -2.43
CA ILE A 87 0.29 7.62 -1.15
C ILE A 87 0.19 9.12 -0.84
N ASN A 88 -0.12 9.95 -1.85
CA ASN A 88 -0.25 11.38 -1.67
C ASN A 88 -1.62 11.70 -1.07
N ALA A 89 -1.63 12.32 0.10
CA ALA A 89 -2.85 12.70 0.79
C ALA A 89 -3.76 13.56 -0.10
N GLY A 90 -5.05 13.22 -0.14
CA GLY A 90 -6.06 13.92 -0.92
C GLY A 90 -6.18 13.47 -2.38
N CYS A 91 -5.33 12.56 -2.88
CA CYS A 91 -5.50 12.01 -4.22
C CYS A 91 -6.55 10.87 -4.24
N PRO A 92 -7.66 10.99 -5.00
CA PRO A 92 -8.72 9.96 -5.05
C PRO A 92 -8.36 8.75 -5.93
N LYS A 93 -7.16 8.71 -6.51
CA LYS A 93 -6.80 7.72 -7.53
C LYS A 93 -6.39 6.39 -6.90
N HIS A 94 -7.06 5.32 -7.35
CA HIS A 94 -6.72 3.94 -7.06
C HIS A 94 -6.26 3.24 -8.33
N ALA A 95 -5.12 2.57 -8.30
CA ALA A 95 -4.56 1.91 -9.48
C ALA A 95 -3.66 0.74 -9.09
N VAL A 96 -3.44 -0.19 -10.04
CA VAL A 96 -2.41 -1.23 -9.88
C VAL A 96 -1.01 -0.62 -9.76
N LEU A 97 -0.10 -1.32 -9.09
CA LEU A 97 1.24 -0.81 -8.75
C LEU A 97 2.00 -0.23 -9.95
N SER A 98 1.99 -0.90 -11.11
CA SER A 98 2.66 -0.45 -12.33
C SER A 98 2.10 0.85 -12.90
N GLN A 99 0.80 1.10 -12.75
CA GLN A 99 0.17 2.35 -13.16
C GLN A 99 0.39 3.44 -12.10
N LEU A 100 0.46 3.04 -10.83
CA LEU A 100 0.67 3.95 -9.72
C LEU A 100 2.07 4.58 -9.77
N ASP A 101 3.09 3.84 -10.20
CA ASP A 101 4.43 4.40 -10.45
C ASP A 101 4.42 5.54 -11.47
N LYS A 102 3.71 5.33 -12.59
CA LYS A 102 3.53 6.36 -13.62
C LYS A 102 2.71 7.54 -13.08
N HIS A 103 1.76 7.26 -12.20
CA HIS A 103 0.95 8.28 -11.56
C HIS A 103 1.74 9.12 -10.56
N TYR A 104 2.64 8.55 -9.74
CA TYR A 104 3.40 9.32 -8.75
C TYR A 104 4.18 10.46 -9.38
N ALA A 105 4.77 10.24 -10.56
CA ALA A 105 5.49 11.26 -11.31
C ALA A 105 4.58 12.39 -11.84
N HIS A 106 3.27 12.18 -11.97
CA HIS A 106 2.32 13.15 -12.54
C HIS A 106 1.17 13.47 -11.58
N CYS A 107 1.27 13.07 -10.32
CA CYS A 107 0.21 13.27 -9.36
C CYS A 107 0.13 14.76 -9.00
N GLN A 108 -1.04 15.36 -9.19
CA GLN A 108 -1.29 16.77 -8.86
C GLN A 108 -1.19 17.04 -7.34
N PHE A 109 -1.41 16.02 -6.51
CA PHE A 109 -1.30 16.10 -5.05
C PHE A 109 0.10 15.74 -4.53
N ARG A 110 1.08 15.53 -5.42
CA ARG A 110 2.45 15.23 -5.00
C ARG A 110 3.05 16.42 -4.25
N ILE A 111 3.74 16.15 -3.16
CA ILE A 111 4.52 17.17 -2.47
C ILE A 111 5.78 17.44 -3.29
N ILE A 112 5.89 18.65 -3.84
CA ILE A 112 7.09 19.09 -4.54
C ILE A 112 7.98 19.81 -3.53
N ASN A 113 9.18 19.28 -3.31
CA ASN A 113 10.20 20.00 -2.54
C ASN A 113 10.68 21.20 -3.37
N CYS A 114 10.00 22.33 -3.19
CA CYS A 114 10.38 23.57 -3.82
C CYS A 114 11.79 23.97 -3.35
N PHE A 115 12.67 24.37 -4.27
CA PHE A 115 13.99 24.89 -3.94
C PHE A 115 13.90 26.03 -2.92
N MET A 116 12.87 26.87 -3.03
CA MET A 116 12.60 27.96 -2.08
C MET A 116 12.18 27.45 -0.70
N ALA A 117 11.50 26.31 -0.59
CA ALA A 117 11.20 25.70 0.72
C ALA A 117 12.47 25.22 1.42
N ARG A 118 13.45 24.71 0.67
CA ARG A 118 14.74 24.24 1.22
C ARG A 118 15.61 25.40 1.72
N VAL A 119 15.51 26.58 1.11
CA VAL A 119 16.31 27.76 1.48
C VAL A 119 15.60 28.63 2.53
N TYR A 120 14.28 28.80 2.42
CA TYR A 120 13.51 29.76 3.22
C TYR A 120 12.50 29.12 4.20
N GLY A 121 12.52 27.79 4.33
CA GLY A 121 11.87 27.06 5.43
C GLY A 121 10.34 26.90 5.35
N LYS A 122 9.62 27.70 4.56
CA LYS A 122 8.18 27.51 4.29
C LYS A 122 7.80 27.94 2.88
N CYS A 123 7.34 26.99 2.07
CA CYS A 123 6.65 27.25 0.82
C CYS A 123 5.37 26.42 0.85
N TYR A 124 4.21 27.08 0.95
CA TYR A 124 2.91 26.44 0.75
C TYR A 124 2.61 26.57 -0.74
N CYS A 125 2.94 25.52 -1.50
CA CYS A 125 2.50 25.35 -2.88
C CYS A 125 1.28 24.41 -2.88
#